data_AF-A0A2W4Q8Y1-F1
#
_entry.id   AF-A0A2W4Q8Y1-F1
#
_cell.length_a   1.000
_cell.length_b   1.000
_cell.length_c   1.000
_cell.angle_alpha   90.00
_cell.angle_beta   90.00
_cell.angle_gamma   90.00
#
_symmetry.space_group_name_H-M   'P 1'
#
loop_
_entity.id
_entity.type
_entity.pdbx_description
1 polymer ?
#
loop_
_entity_poly.entity_id
_entity_poly.type
_entity_poly.pdbx_seq_one_letter_code
_entity_poly.pdbx_strand_id
1 'polypeptide(L)'
;MATVAQTLRFDGELGSRLLALLPRPVAYVLVVLVGVRFAFLLLDLTLPPATEIPDSVTPATPVRNVVDVPSILRANLFGQAAPAAGADAPVTSMRLVLAGVVASPDEKQGMAMIGTAPNTIELKKVGDPLPGGAKLHAVHVDRVLLDRGGTIESLPLPELATISFAPPPPPANTAAVTVQRVEQAIRGNPSLIGQIMHRTPVIVDGRLRGIRVTAGPNAAAFARLGLRNNDLVTAINGVELNDEARSRDVFDSLSGAAEARVTVERNGVPQELVLNLAEIASEAEQLVAQPGPENPAGEQPGPDAESAR
;
A
#
# COMPACT_ATOMS: atom_id res chain seq x y z
N MET A 1 -13.03 -9.66 -39.59
CA MET A 1 -12.88 -10.68 -40.65
C MET A 1 -11.40 -10.74 -41.00
N ALA A 2 -10.81 -11.91 -40.75
CA ALA A 2 -9.39 -12.29 -40.65
C ALA A 2 -8.32 -11.47 -41.40
N THR A 3 -7.33 -10.98 -40.65
CA THR A 3 -6.02 -10.54 -41.17
C THR A 3 -5.00 -11.66 -40.99
N VAL A 4 -4.65 -12.21 -42.16
CA VAL A 4 -3.45 -12.94 -42.59
C VAL A 4 -2.33 -13.15 -41.56
N ALA A 5 -2.14 -14.42 -41.18
CA ALA A 5 -0.87 -14.94 -40.68
C ALA A 5 0.01 -15.31 -41.88
N GLN A 6 1.16 -14.65 -42.03
CA GLN A 6 2.15 -15.00 -43.04
C GLN A 6 3.38 -15.58 -42.34
N THR A 7 3.40 -16.91 -42.35
CA THR A 7 4.45 -17.79 -41.84
C THR A 7 5.76 -17.53 -42.59
N LEU A 8 6.81 -17.08 -41.89
CA LEU A 8 8.18 -17.09 -42.41
C LEU A 8 8.64 -18.54 -42.57
N ARG A 9 8.53 -19.08 -43.78
CA ARG A 9 9.31 -20.23 -44.21
C ARG A 9 10.65 -19.70 -44.72
N PHE A 10 11.72 -20.00 -43.99
CA PHE A 10 13.09 -19.81 -44.49
C PHE A 10 13.36 -20.89 -45.54
N ASP A 11 13.10 -20.55 -46.80
CA ASP A 11 13.46 -21.37 -47.95
C ASP A 11 14.99 -21.45 -48.09
N GLY A 12 15.53 -22.67 -48.16
CA GLY A 12 16.95 -22.95 -48.36
C GLY A 12 17.50 -22.53 -49.74
N GLU A 13 16.67 -21.91 -50.57
CA GLU A 13 16.99 -21.42 -51.93
C GLU A 13 17.81 -20.11 -51.94
N LEU A 14 17.84 -19.34 -50.85
CA LEU A 14 18.65 -18.10 -50.79
C LEU A 14 20.15 -18.37 -50.64
N GLY A 15 20.53 -19.52 -50.07
CA GLY A 15 21.94 -19.90 -49.89
C GLY A 15 22.65 -20.24 -51.21
N SER A 16 21.93 -20.85 -52.15
CA SER A 16 22.49 -21.29 -53.44
C SER A 16 22.65 -20.13 -54.44
N ARG A 17 21.77 -19.11 -54.37
CA ARG A 17 21.83 -17.94 -55.26
C ARG A 17 22.86 -16.89 -54.82
N LEU A 18 23.14 -16.76 -53.53
CA LEU A 18 24.24 -15.90 -53.07
C LEU A 18 25.62 -16.47 -53.45
N LEU A 19 25.75 -17.80 -53.59
CA LEU A 19 27.00 -18.46 -53.95
C LEU A 19 27.37 -18.35 -55.45
N ALA A 20 26.41 -18.00 -56.31
CA ALA A 20 26.57 -18.04 -57.76
C ALA A 20 27.09 -16.73 -58.40
N LEU A 21 27.07 -15.61 -57.66
CA LEU A 21 27.55 -14.31 -58.16
C LEU A 21 28.88 -13.84 -57.57
N LEU A 22 29.43 -14.51 -56.56
CA LEU A 22 30.75 -14.17 -56.06
C LEU A 22 31.81 -14.84 -56.96
N PRO A 23 32.82 -14.09 -57.45
CA PRO A 23 33.98 -14.71 -58.07
C PRO A 23 34.53 -15.77 -57.10
N ARG A 24 34.71 -17.01 -57.57
CA ARG A 24 35.25 -18.11 -56.77
C ARG A 24 36.42 -17.72 -55.84
N PRO A 25 37.41 -16.88 -56.22
CA PRO A 25 38.44 -16.44 -55.28
C PRO A 25 37.90 -15.66 -54.06
N VAL A 26 36.86 -14.84 -54.23
CA VAL A 26 36.26 -14.05 -53.14
C VAL A 26 35.58 -14.96 -52.12
N ALA A 27 34.91 -16.02 -52.60
CA ALA A 27 34.30 -17.01 -51.72
C ALA A 27 35.37 -17.75 -50.88
N TYR A 28 36.49 -18.15 -51.49
CA TYR A 28 37.60 -18.77 -50.75
C TYR A 28 38.22 -17.82 -49.73
N VAL A 29 38.44 -16.54 -50.08
CA VAL A 29 38.96 -15.53 -49.15
C VAL A 29 38.03 -15.33 -47.96
N LEU A 30 36.72 -15.29 -48.19
CA LEU A 30 35.74 -15.08 -47.12
C LEU A 30 35.66 -16.30 -46.17
N VAL A 31 35.70 -17.52 -46.71
CA VAL A 31 35.76 -18.76 -45.90
C VAL A 31 37.04 -18.79 -45.05
N VAL A 32 38.19 -18.44 -45.63
CA VAL A 32 39.46 -18.36 -44.88
C VAL A 32 39.39 -17.29 -43.79
N LEU A 33 38.82 -16.12 -44.08
CA LEU A 33 38.71 -15.02 -43.11
C LEU A 33 37.79 -15.38 -41.93
N VAL A 34 36.65 -16.03 -42.21
CA VAL A 34 35.74 -16.54 -41.17
C VAL A 34 36.42 -17.63 -40.35
N GLY A 35 37.14 -18.56 -40.99
CA GLY A 35 37.90 -19.61 -40.29
C GLY A 35 38.96 -19.04 -39.36
N VAL A 36 39.72 -18.03 -39.80
CA VAL A 36 40.72 -17.34 -38.97
C VAL A 36 40.05 -16.62 -37.80
N ARG A 37 38.94 -15.89 -38.04
CA ARG A 37 38.20 -15.21 -36.97
C ARG A 37 37.63 -16.17 -35.94
N PHE A 38 37.12 -17.31 -36.37
CA PHE A 38 36.59 -18.34 -35.49
C PHE A 38 37.71 -19.01 -34.67
N ALA A 39 38.89 -19.24 -35.27
CA ALA A 39 40.05 -19.77 -34.57
C ALA A 39 40.56 -18.82 -33.47
N PHE A 40 40.60 -17.50 -33.73
CA PHE A 40 40.93 -16.50 -32.70
C PHE A 40 39.88 -16.46 -31.56
N LEU A 41 38.59 -16.57 -31.90
CA LEU A 41 37.51 -16.59 -30.92
C LEU A 41 37.55 -17.83 -30.01
N LEU A 42 37.91 -18.99 -30.55
CA LEU A 42 38.11 -20.21 -29.76
C LEU A 42 39.35 -20.12 -28.86
N LEU A 43 40.39 -19.40 -29.27
CA LEU A 43 41.58 -19.18 -28.47
C LEU A 43 41.28 -18.23 -27.29
N ASP A 44 40.54 -17.15 -27.53
CA ASP A 44 40.15 -16.20 -26.47
C ASP A 44 39.19 -16.82 -25.44
N LEU A 45 38.38 -17.82 -25.81
CA LEU A 45 37.45 -18.48 -24.89
C LEU A 45 38.12 -19.53 -23.98
N THR A 46 39.33 -19.98 -24.33
CA THR A 46 40.04 -21.07 -23.63
C THR A 46 41.20 -20.60 -22.74
N LEU A 47 41.59 -19.33 -22.84
CA LEU A 47 42.53 -18.70 -21.92
C LEU A 47 41.75 -18.10 -20.74
N PRO A 48 41.74 -18.71 -19.54
CA PRO A 48 41.27 -18.02 -18.36
C PRO A 48 42.10 -16.73 -18.19
N PRO A 49 41.49 -15.58 -17.83
CA PRO A 49 42.28 -14.41 -17.47
C PRO A 49 43.24 -14.87 -16.39
N ALA A 50 44.55 -14.63 -16.60
CA ALA A 50 45.57 -14.90 -15.60
C ALA A 50 45.12 -14.18 -14.33
N THR A 51 44.57 -14.95 -13.39
CA THR A 51 44.27 -14.44 -12.07
C THR A 51 45.64 -14.33 -11.44
N GLU A 52 46.24 -13.14 -11.52
CA GLU A 52 47.33 -12.78 -10.64
C GLU A 52 46.79 -12.97 -9.23
N ILE A 53 47.19 -14.05 -8.57
CA ILE A 53 46.93 -14.23 -7.14
C ILE A 53 47.98 -13.33 -6.48
N PRO A 54 47.60 -12.20 -5.86
CA PRO A 54 48.56 -11.43 -5.11
C PRO A 54 49.02 -12.26 -3.91
N ASP A 55 50.26 -12.73 -3.97
CA ASP A 55 51.00 -13.27 -2.82
C ASP A 55 51.30 -12.13 -1.84
N SER A 56 50.29 -11.65 -1.14
CA SER A 56 50.44 -10.74 0.01
C SER A 56 49.11 -10.67 0.77
N VAL A 57 48.90 -11.58 1.72
CA VAL A 57 47.90 -11.38 2.78
C VAL A 57 48.47 -10.36 3.76
N THR A 58 48.37 -9.09 3.42
CA THR A 58 48.52 -7.99 4.38
C THR A 58 47.31 -8.06 5.33
N PRO A 59 47.48 -7.96 6.66
CA PRO A 59 46.36 -8.00 7.59
C PRO A 59 45.34 -6.93 7.21
N ALA A 60 44.12 -7.36 6.91
CA ALA A 60 43.00 -6.48 6.57
C ALA A 60 42.75 -5.54 7.75
N THR A 61 43.09 -4.27 7.57
CA THR A 61 42.50 -3.20 8.36
C THR A 61 40.98 -3.27 8.17
N PRO A 62 40.17 -3.08 9.22
CA PRO A 62 38.72 -3.06 9.06
C PRO A 62 38.36 -1.87 8.17
N VAL A 63 38.17 -2.14 6.88
CA VAL A 63 37.59 -1.18 5.94
C VAL A 63 36.15 -1.01 6.42
N ARG A 64 35.88 0.10 7.11
CA ARG A 64 34.51 0.62 7.17
C ARG A 64 34.12 0.79 5.71
N ASN A 65 33.22 -0.06 5.22
CA ASN A 65 32.54 0.16 3.95
C ASN A 65 31.71 1.44 4.10
N VAL A 66 32.37 2.57 3.93
CA VAL A 66 31.72 3.86 3.71
C VAL A 66 31.15 3.72 2.32
N VAL A 67 29.88 3.29 2.26
CA VAL A 67 29.11 3.29 1.03
C VAL A 67 29.10 4.73 0.54
N ASP A 68 29.83 5.01 -0.53
CA ASP A 68 29.85 6.32 -1.17
C ASP A 68 28.54 6.49 -1.95
N VAL A 69 27.48 6.82 -1.20
CA VAL A 69 26.13 7.08 -1.71
C VAL A 69 26.17 8.04 -2.93
N PRO A 70 26.94 9.15 -2.92
CA PRO A 70 27.13 9.98 -4.11
C PRO A 70 27.59 9.25 -5.39
N SER A 71 28.44 8.24 -5.30
CA SER A 71 28.88 7.47 -6.47
C SER A 71 27.77 6.58 -7.04
N ILE A 72 26.96 5.98 -6.17
CA ILE A 72 25.83 5.12 -6.53
C ILE A 72 24.71 5.94 -7.17
N LEU A 73 24.45 7.15 -6.66
CA LEU A 73 23.46 8.05 -7.26
C LEU A 73 23.88 8.51 -8.66
N ARG A 74 25.16 8.85 -8.87
CA ARG A 74 25.69 9.27 -10.19
C ARG A 74 25.73 8.14 -11.21
N ALA A 75 25.75 6.89 -10.76
CA ALA A 75 25.68 5.74 -11.64
C ALA A 75 24.30 5.58 -12.30
N ASN A 76 23.28 6.34 -11.88
CA ASN A 76 21.93 6.34 -12.46
C ASN A 76 21.39 4.91 -12.64
N LEU A 77 21.60 4.05 -11.64
CA LEU A 77 21.31 2.60 -11.73
C LEU A 77 19.83 2.29 -12.01
N PHE A 78 18.96 3.28 -11.81
CA PHE A 78 17.51 3.21 -12.04
C PHE A 78 17.03 4.13 -13.17
N GLY A 79 17.96 4.69 -13.95
CA GLY A 79 17.69 5.66 -15.02
C GLY A 79 17.66 7.11 -14.54
N GLN A 80 17.93 8.05 -15.45
CA GLN A 80 17.67 9.47 -15.25
C GLN A 80 16.33 9.82 -15.91
N ALA A 81 15.37 10.31 -15.13
CA ALA A 81 14.19 10.94 -15.70
C ALA A 81 14.62 12.24 -16.39
N ALA A 82 14.22 12.42 -17.66
CA ALA A 82 14.38 13.71 -18.32
C ALA A 82 13.59 14.76 -17.54
N PRO A 83 14.12 15.99 -17.35
CA PRO A 83 13.37 17.05 -16.71
C PRO A 83 12.11 17.34 -17.55
N ALA A 84 10.95 17.02 -16.98
CA ALA A 84 9.66 17.28 -17.59
C ALA A 84 9.46 18.80 -17.76
N ALA A 85 9.08 19.22 -18.96
CA ALA A 85 8.67 20.61 -19.19
C ALA A 85 7.38 20.86 -18.40
N GLY A 86 7.43 21.74 -17.40
CA GLY A 86 6.28 22.01 -16.51
C GLY A 86 6.41 21.45 -15.09
N ALA A 87 7.60 20.94 -14.71
CA ALA A 87 7.86 20.43 -13.36
C ALA A 87 7.56 21.43 -12.22
N ASP A 88 7.57 22.74 -12.50
CA ASP A 88 7.33 23.83 -11.55
C ASP A 88 5.93 24.49 -11.67
N ALA A 89 4.97 23.82 -12.31
CA ALA A 89 3.61 24.34 -12.41
C ALA A 89 2.97 24.52 -11.00
N PRO A 90 2.41 25.71 -10.67
CA PRO A 90 1.75 25.94 -9.39
C PRO A 90 0.62 24.94 -9.13
N VAL A 91 0.42 24.55 -7.87
CA VAL A 91 -0.67 23.64 -7.50
C VAL A 91 -2.02 24.28 -7.80
N THR A 92 -2.92 23.53 -8.43
CA THR A 92 -4.25 24.02 -8.79
C THR A 92 -5.08 24.31 -7.55
N SER A 93 -5.84 25.41 -7.57
CA SER A 93 -6.85 25.72 -6.57
C SER A 93 -8.22 25.14 -6.91
N MET A 94 -8.34 24.37 -7.99
CA MET A 94 -9.60 23.77 -8.41
C MET A 94 -10.00 22.65 -7.44
N ARG A 95 -11.30 22.56 -7.15
CA ARG A 95 -11.89 21.45 -6.38
C ARG A 95 -12.07 20.23 -7.28
N LEU A 96 -10.94 19.61 -7.62
CA LEU A 96 -10.89 18.35 -8.35
C LEU A 96 -10.30 17.26 -7.45
N VAL A 97 -10.80 16.05 -7.63
CA VAL A 97 -10.31 14.85 -6.97
C VAL A 97 -9.61 14.00 -8.03
N LEU A 98 -8.30 13.79 -7.85
CA LEU A 98 -7.52 12.85 -8.66
C LEU A 98 -7.46 11.51 -7.92
N ALA A 99 -8.11 10.50 -8.47
CA ALA A 99 -8.19 9.16 -7.86
C ALA A 99 -7.05 8.23 -8.33
N GLY A 100 -6.46 8.50 -9.50
CA GLY A 100 -5.38 7.69 -10.05
C GLY A 100 -4.86 8.20 -11.38
N VAL A 101 -3.67 7.76 -11.74
CA VAL A 101 -3.00 8.07 -13.01
C VAL A 101 -2.43 6.81 -13.64
N VAL A 102 -2.45 6.77 -14.97
CA VAL A 102 -1.71 5.80 -15.78
C VAL A 102 -0.74 6.62 -16.63
N ALA A 103 0.47 6.77 -16.11
CA ALA A 103 1.55 7.47 -16.79
C ALA A 103 2.11 6.60 -17.93
N SER A 104 2.45 7.25 -19.05
CA SER A 104 3.13 6.65 -20.19
C SER A 104 4.52 7.29 -20.34
N PRO A 105 5.52 6.63 -20.93
CA PRO A 105 6.81 7.25 -21.25
C PRO A 105 6.66 8.52 -22.11
N ASP A 106 5.59 8.60 -22.90
CA ASP A 106 5.14 9.83 -23.55
C ASP A 106 4.07 10.49 -22.66
N GLU A 107 4.40 11.62 -22.06
CA GLU A 107 3.53 12.38 -21.14
C GLU A 107 2.19 12.78 -21.77
N LYS A 108 2.13 12.84 -23.12
CA LYS A 108 0.93 13.16 -23.89
C LYS A 108 0.01 11.98 -24.14
N GLN A 109 0.42 10.77 -23.75
CA GLN A 109 -0.36 9.54 -23.94
C GLN A 109 -0.88 8.95 -22.62
N GLY A 110 -0.65 9.63 -21.50
CA GLY A 110 -1.16 9.17 -20.21
C GLY A 110 -2.66 9.37 -20.05
N MET A 111 -3.22 8.72 -19.03
CA MET A 111 -4.63 8.81 -18.66
C MET A 111 -4.77 9.09 -17.17
N ALA A 112 -5.82 9.80 -16.78
CA ALA A 112 -6.07 10.15 -15.39
C ALA A 112 -7.53 9.92 -15.01
N MET A 113 -7.76 9.48 -13.77
CA MET A 113 -9.09 9.31 -13.19
C MET A 113 -9.41 10.53 -12.33
N ILE A 114 -10.21 11.46 -12.87
CA ILE A 114 -10.45 12.79 -12.30
C ILE A 114 -11.96 13.04 -12.19
N GLY A 115 -12.38 13.66 -11.09
CA GLY A 115 -13.77 14.11 -10.90
C GLY A 115 -13.87 15.33 -10.00
N THR A 116 -15.09 15.85 -9.80
CA THR A 116 -15.35 16.95 -8.85
C THR A 116 -15.54 16.46 -7.42
N ALA A 117 -15.86 15.17 -7.25
CA ALA A 117 -16.04 14.50 -5.98
C ALA A 117 -15.66 13.01 -6.11
N PRO A 118 -15.44 12.28 -5.00
CA PRO A 118 -15.05 10.86 -5.04
C PRO A 118 -16.04 9.92 -5.74
N ASN A 119 -17.30 10.34 -5.90
CA ASN A 119 -18.36 9.59 -6.58
C ASN A 119 -18.60 10.01 -8.04
N THR A 120 -17.88 11.00 -8.55
CA THR A 120 -17.99 11.52 -9.93
C THR A 120 -16.67 11.41 -10.69
N ILE A 121 -15.86 10.39 -10.36
CA ILE A 121 -14.58 10.11 -11.00
C ILE A 121 -14.79 9.51 -12.38
N GLU A 122 -14.18 10.12 -13.40
CA GLU A 122 -14.19 9.63 -14.78
C GLU A 122 -12.76 9.47 -15.30
N LEU A 123 -12.56 8.52 -16.22
CA LEU A 123 -11.30 8.37 -16.94
C LEU A 123 -11.19 9.44 -18.03
N LYS A 124 -10.10 10.20 -18.04
CA LYS A 124 -9.79 11.27 -18.98
C LYS A 124 -8.44 11.03 -19.64
N LYS A 125 -8.36 11.30 -20.93
CA LYS A 125 -7.12 11.27 -21.72
C LYS A 125 -6.53 12.66 -21.83
N VAL A 126 -5.23 12.75 -22.08
CA VAL A 126 -4.58 14.04 -22.38
C VAL A 126 -5.31 14.71 -23.55
N GLY A 127 -5.62 15.99 -23.39
CA GLY A 127 -6.42 16.81 -24.29
C GLY A 127 -7.90 16.89 -23.93
N ASP A 128 -8.41 15.99 -23.09
CA ASP A 128 -9.83 15.98 -22.71
C ASP A 128 -10.20 17.17 -21.83
N PRO A 129 -11.43 17.70 -21.99
CA PRO A 129 -11.96 18.74 -21.12
C PRO A 129 -12.26 18.19 -19.73
N LEU A 130 -11.98 19.02 -18.72
CA LEU A 130 -12.23 18.75 -17.32
C LEU A 130 -13.31 19.70 -16.77
N PRO A 131 -14.02 19.28 -15.71
CA PRO A 131 -14.96 20.16 -15.01
C PRO A 131 -14.27 21.46 -14.56
N GLY A 132 -14.94 22.60 -14.75
CA GLY A 132 -14.37 23.92 -14.45
C GLY A 132 -13.57 24.55 -15.59
N GLY A 133 -13.63 23.98 -16.80
CA GLY A 133 -13.12 24.62 -18.02
C GLY A 133 -11.62 24.44 -18.28
N ALA A 134 -10.94 23.62 -17.46
CA ALA A 134 -9.56 23.23 -17.69
C ALA A 134 -9.50 22.06 -18.70
N LYS A 135 -8.31 21.81 -19.26
CA LYS A 135 -8.02 20.63 -20.08
C LYS A 135 -6.88 19.84 -19.48
N LEU A 136 -6.87 18.53 -19.66
CA LEU A 136 -5.75 17.71 -19.23
C LEU A 136 -4.57 17.94 -20.18
N HIS A 137 -3.46 18.49 -19.69
CA HIS A 137 -2.30 18.86 -20.51
C HIS A 137 -1.26 17.74 -20.59
N ALA A 138 -0.94 17.12 -19.45
CA ALA A 138 0.01 16.01 -19.34
C ALA A 138 -0.29 15.17 -18.10
N VAL A 139 0.15 13.91 -18.11
CA VAL A 139 -0.01 12.99 -16.99
C VAL A 139 1.35 12.47 -16.56
N HIS A 140 1.70 12.73 -15.30
CA HIS A 140 2.90 12.19 -14.64
C HIS A 140 2.50 11.12 -13.62
N VAL A 141 3.51 10.48 -13.03
CA VAL A 141 3.33 9.37 -12.08
C VAL A 141 2.72 9.85 -10.75
N ASP A 142 3.06 11.07 -10.34
CA ASP A 142 2.70 11.66 -9.04
C ASP A 142 1.68 12.81 -9.15
N ARG A 143 1.43 13.33 -10.36
CA ARG A 143 0.56 14.49 -10.59
C ARG A 143 0.05 14.53 -12.02
N VAL A 144 -0.98 15.34 -12.25
CA VAL A 144 -1.43 15.71 -13.60
C VAL A 144 -1.26 17.20 -13.83
N LEU A 145 -0.91 17.59 -15.05
CA LEU A 145 -0.85 18.99 -15.46
C LEU A 145 -2.16 19.37 -16.15
N LEU A 146 -2.72 20.49 -15.73
CA LEU A 146 -3.98 21.04 -16.20
C LEU A 146 -3.71 22.35 -16.93
N ASP A 147 -4.30 22.54 -18.09
CA ASP A 147 -4.27 23.82 -18.81
C ASP A 147 -5.59 24.55 -18.59
N ARG A 148 -5.52 25.72 -17.94
CA ARG A 148 -6.65 26.61 -17.72
C ARG A 148 -6.47 27.89 -18.53
N GLY A 149 -6.79 27.82 -19.82
CA GLY A 149 -6.76 28.98 -20.70
C GLY A 149 -5.35 29.52 -20.98
N GLY A 150 -4.35 28.63 -21.03
CA GLY A 150 -2.94 28.93 -21.28
C GLY A 150 -2.06 28.86 -20.03
N THR A 151 -2.66 28.80 -18.83
CA THR A 151 -1.92 28.65 -17.57
C THR A 151 -1.86 27.18 -17.17
N ILE A 152 -0.64 26.65 -17.01
CA ILE A 152 -0.43 25.28 -16.55
C ILE A 152 -0.43 25.23 -15.03
N GLU A 153 -1.31 24.42 -14.46
CA GLU A 153 -1.42 24.13 -13.03
C GLU A 153 -1.20 22.64 -12.78
N SER A 154 -0.69 22.27 -11.61
CA SER A 154 -0.49 20.88 -11.22
C SER A 154 -1.56 20.40 -10.23
N LEU A 155 -2.15 19.24 -10.47
CA LEU A 155 -3.01 18.55 -9.51
C LEU A 155 -2.26 17.31 -9.01
N PRO A 156 -1.71 17.33 -7.78
CA PRO A 156 -0.99 16.19 -7.24
C PRO A 156 -1.93 15.02 -6.98
N LEU A 157 -1.44 13.81 -7.20
CA LEU A 157 -2.09 12.59 -6.76
C LEU A 157 -1.98 12.55 -5.23
N PRO A 158 -3.09 12.38 -4.49
CA PRO A 158 -3.01 12.21 -3.05
C PRO A 158 -2.09 11.03 -2.74
N GLU A 159 -0.96 11.31 -2.10
CA GLU A 159 -0.15 10.24 -1.51
C GLU A 159 -1.03 9.57 -0.47
N LEU A 160 -1.41 8.31 -0.73
CA LEU A 160 -1.88 7.42 0.32
C LEU A 160 -0.79 7.44 1.37
N ALA A 161 -1.01 8.16 2.46
CA ALA A 161 -0.04 8.54 3.47
C ALA A 161 1.10 7.53 3.52
N THR A 162 2.19 7.87 2.83
CA THR A 162 3.41 7.09 2.82
C THR A 162 3.79 7.02 4.29
N ILE A 163 3.68 5.82 4.89
CA ILE A 163 4.01 5.59 6.29
C ILE A 163 5.44 6.11 6.44
N SER A 164 5.57 7.29 7.03
CA SER A 164 6.86 7.95 7.14
C SER A 164 7.66 7.12 8.13
N PHE A 165 8.54 6.26 7.63
CA PHE A 165 9.60 5.65 8.42
C PHE A 165 10.68 6.70 8.68
N ALA A 166 10.30 7.84 9.27
CA ALA A 166 11.27 8.57 10.06
C ALA A 166 11.76 7.57 11.13
N PRO A 167 13.08 7.37 11.31
CA PRO A 167 13.54 6.60 12.45
C PRO A 167 12.88 7.21 13.68
N PRO A 168 12.14 6.42 14.48
CA PRO A 168 11.41 6.97 15.60
C PRO A 168 12.42 7.76 16.45
N PRO A 169 12.07 8.96 16.96
CA PRO A 169 12.88 9.58 17.98
C PRO A 169 13.15 8.51 19.04
N PRO A 170 14.40 8.39 19.56
CA PRO A 170 14.73 7.38 20.54
C PRO A 170 13.64 7.39 21.61
N PRO A 171 13.05 6.24 21.95
CA PRO A 171 11.84 6.21 22.76
C PRO A 171 12.16 6.96 24.05
N ALA A 172 11.49 8.10 24.25
CA ALA A 172 11.29 8.56 25.60
C ALA A 172 10.65 7.38 26.33
N ASN A 173 11.21 7.00 27.48
CA ASN A 173 10.85 5.82 28.27
C ASN A 173 9.33 5.65 28.55
N THR A 174 8.50 6.63 28.19
CA THR A 174 7.04 6.60 28.21
C THR A 174 6.42 5.65 27.19
N ALA A 175 6.94 5.51 25.96
CA ALA A 175 6.27 4.73 24.90
C ALA A 175 6.32 3.21 25.13
N ALA A 176 7.47 2.67 25.55
CA ALA A 176 7.61 1.27 25.91
C ALA A 176 6.74 0.90 27.14
N VAL A 177 6.65 1.84 28.10
CA VAL A 177 5.81 1.69 29.28
C VAL A 177 4.31 1.74 28.95
N THR A 178 3.89 2.52 27.94
CA THR A 178 2.50 2.55 27.47
C THR A 178 2.10 1.25 26.77
N VAL A 179 2.92 0.72 25.86
CA VAL A 179 2.60 -0.54 25.16
C VAL A 179 2.53 -1.72 26.14
N GLN A 180 3.43 -1.76 27.12
CA GLN A 180 3.47 -2.83 28.12
C GLN A 180 2.31 -2.74 29.13
N ARG A 181 1.81 -1.53 29.43
CA ARG A 181 0.56 -1.33 30.21
C ARG A 181 -0.68 -1.69 29.41
N VAL A 182 -0.78 -1.29 28.15
CA VAL A 182 -1.91 -1.66 27.27
C VAL A 182 -1.99 -3.18 27.14
N GLU A 183 -0.84 -3.85 26.95
CA GLU A 183 -0.79 -5.30 26.90
C GLU A 183 -1.20 -5.95 28.23
N GLN A 184 -0.82 -5.40 29.39
CA GLN A 184 -1.24 -5.88 30.71
C GLN A 184 -2.73 -5.59 31.02
N ALA A 185 -3.26 -4.46 30.58
CA ALA A 185 -4.65 -4.08 30.79
C ALA A 185 -5.61 -4.97 29.99
N ILE A 186 -5.28 -5.28 28.74
CA ILE A 186 -6.12 -6.14 27.90
C ILE A 186 -5.99 -7.61 28.31
N ARG A 187 -4.79 -8.07 28.70
CA ARG A 187 -4.58 -9.44 29.21
C ARG A 187 -5.19 -9.64 30.61
N GLY A 188 -5.33 -8.58 31.41
CA GLY A 188 -5.94 -8.58 32.74
C GLY A 188 -7.47 -8.45 32.74
N ASN A 189 -8.07 -7.89 31.68
CA ASN A 189 -9.52 -7.67 31.59
C ASN A 189 -10.06 -7.95 30.16
N PRO A 190 -10.35 -9.23 29.81
CA PRO A 190 -11.00 -9.58 28.54
C PRO A 190 -12.41 -8.96 28.37
N SER A 191 -12.93 -8.28 29.39
CA SER A 191 -14.22 -7.58 29.41
C SER A 191 -14.20 -6.20 28.73
N LEU A 192 -13.04 -5.61 28.42
CA LEU A 192 -12.95 -4.25 27.85
C LEU A 192 -13.60 -4.15 26.46
N ILE A 193 -13.39 -5.14 25.59
CA ILE A 193 -14.05 -5.20 24.27
C ILE A 193 -15.56 -5.32 24.43
N GLY A 194 -16.04 -6.05 25.45
CA GLY A 194 -17.46 -6.18 25.78
C GLY A 194 -18.10 -4.91 26.34
N GLN A 195 -17.32 -3.98 26.90
CA GLN A 195 -17.79 -2.65 27.33
C GLN A 195 -17.92 -1.66 26.17
N ILE A 196 -17.22 -1.91 25.06
CA ILE A 196 -17.24 -1.06 23.87
C ILE A 196 -18.31 -1.54 22.89
N MET A 197 -18.46 -2.86 22.72
CA MET A 197 -19.42 -3.43 21.79
C MET A 197 -20.01 -4.76 22.25
N HIS A 198 -21.27 -4.96 21.90
CA HIS A 198 -21.91 -6.26 21.96
C HIS A 198 -21.68 -7.02 20.64
N ARG A 199 -21.45 -8.32 20.77
CA ARG A 199 -21.14 -9.24 19.66
C ARG A 199 -22.20 -10.32 19.64
N THR A 200 -22.90 -10.47 18.53
CA THR A 200 -23.95 -11.48 18.35
C THR A 200 -23.65 -12.32 17.11
N PRO A 201 -23.47 -13.64 17.22
CA PRO A 201 -23.26 -14.49 16.06
C PRO A 201 -24.51 -14.49 15.16
N VAL A 202 -24.31 -14.41 13.85
CA VAL A 202 -25.37 -14.50 12.85
C VAL A 202 -25.21 -15.80 12.08
N ILE A 203 -26.19 -16.68 12.19
CA ILE A 203 -26.18 -18.01 11.55
C ILE A 203 -27.24 -18.00 10.44
N VAL A 204 -26.84 -18.43 9.24
CA VAL A 204 -27.69 -18.55 8.04
C VAL A 204 -27.51 -19.95 7.48
N ASP A 205 -28.60 -20.65 7.16
CA ASP A 205 -28.59 -22.03 6.64
C ASP A 205 -27.76 -23.01 7.51
N GLY A 206 -27.78 -22.82 8.83
CA GLY A 206 -27.03 -23.63 9.78
C GLY A 206 -25.52 -23.38 9.79
N ARG A 207 -25.02 -22.36 9.08
CA ARG A 207 -23.61 -21.96 9.06
C ARG A 207 -23.43 -20.57 9.66
N LEU A 208 -22.34 -20.37 10.40
CA LEU A 208 -21.98 -19.04 10.88
C LEU A 208 -21.67 -18.15 9.67
N ARG A 209 -22.43 -17.07 9.53
CA ARG A 209 -22.24 -16.08 8.46
C ARG A 209 -21.25 -14.99 8.88
N GLY A 210 -21.24 -14.66 10.17
CA GLY A 210 -20.37 -13.63 10.74
C GLY A 210 -20.86 -13.19 12.11
N ILE A 211 -20.34 -12.07 12.60
CA ILE A 211 -20.65 -11.52 13.92
C ILE A 211 -21.20 -10.11 13.78
N ARG A 212 -22.43 -9.92 14.23
CA ARG A 212 -23.05 -8.60 14.30
C ARG A 212 -22.49 -7.84 15.49
N VAL A 213 -22.09 -6.59 15.24
CA VAL A 213 -21.60 -5.68 16.27
C VAL A 213 -22.57 -4.53 16.49
N THR A 214 -22.76 -4.17 17.76
CA THR A 214 -23.53 -2.99 18.17
C THR A 214 -22.80 -2.26 19.28
N ALA A 215 -22.99 -0.94 19.38
CA ALA A 215 -22.43 -0.14 20.45
C ALA A 215 -22.82 -0.69 21.84
N GLY A 216 -21.85 -0.77 22.74
CA GLY A 216 -22.05 -1.03 24.15
C GLY A 216 -22.21 0.28 24.95
N PRO A 217 -21.98 0.24 26.27
CA PRO A 217 -22.02 1.41 27.14
C PRO A 217 -21.17 2.59 26.64
N ASN A 218 -20.00 2.31 26.05
CA ASN A 218 -19.16 3.35 25.45
C ASN A 218 -19.40 3.50 23.95
N ALA A 219 -20.54 4.12 23.59
CA ALA A 219 -20.91 4.37 22.19
C ALA A 219 -19.93 5.31 21.45
N ALA A 220 -19.24 6.20 22.17
CA ALA A 220 -18.26 7.11 21.58
C ALA A 220 -17.02 6.35 21.08
N ALA A 221 -16.49 5.44 21.90
CA ALA A 221 -15.41 4.53 21.51
C ALA A 221 -15.78 3.68 20.29
N PHE A 222 -17.01 3.13 20.28
CA PHE A 222 -17.51 2.34 19.16
C PHE A 222 -17.57 3.14 17.84
N ALA A 223 -17.99 4.41 17.89
CA ALA A 223 -18.05 5.26 16.70
C ALA A 223 -16.65 5.65 16.17
N ARG A 224 -15.67 5.88 17.05
CA ARG A 224 -14.28 6.22 16.66
C ARG A 224 -13.58 5.08 15.94
N LEU A 225 -13.94 3.84 16.23
CA LEU A 225 -13.52 2.68 15.48
C LEU A 225 -14.00 2.67 14.01
N GLY A 226 -14.91 3.57 13.62
CA GLY A 226 -15.51 3.59 12.29
C GLY A 226 -16.62 2.54 12.10
N LEU A 227 -16.90 1.75 13.14
CA LEU A 227 -18.00 0.79 13.18
C LEU A 227 -19.34 1.51 13.31
N ARG A 228 -20.39 0.89 12.77
CA ARG A 228 -21.77 1.33 12.89
C ARG A 228 -22.62 0.23 13.49
N ASN A 229 -23.71 0.65 14.12
CA ASN A 229 -24.66 -0.29 14.71
C ASN A 229 -25.21 -1.21 13.62
N ASN A 230 -25.21 -2.51 13.91
CA ASN A 230 -25.62 -3.59 13.02
C ASN A 230 -24.65 -3.89 11.87
N ASP A 231 -23.42 -3.38 11.89
CA ASP A 231 -22.38 -3.89 11.01
C ASP A 231 -22.21 -5.40 11.24
N LEU A 232 -22.12 -6.17 10.17
CA LEU A 232 -21.89 -7.61 10.21
C LEU A 232 -20.43 -7.88 9.85
N VAL A 233 -19.61 -8.23 10.84
CA VAL A 233 -18.21 -8.58 10.61
C VAL A 233 -18.13 -9.97 9.98
N THR A 234 -17.52 -10.04 8.80
CA THR A 234 -17.36 -11.28 8.03
C THR A 234 -15.91 -11.77 7.98
N ALA A 235 -14.93 -10.87 8.10
CA ALA A 235 -13.52 -11.23 8.18
C ALA A 235 -12.71 -10.26 9.04
N ILE A 236 -11.62 -10.76 9.63
CA ILE A 236 -10.67 -10.00 10.44
C ILE A 236 -9.26 -10.42 10.01
N ASN A 237 -8.40 -9.46 9.68
CA ASN A 237 -7.04 -9.67 9.18
C ASN A 237 -6.98 -10.68 8.01
N GLY A 238 -8.00 -10.68 7.16
CA GLY A 238 -8.15 -11.60 6.03
C GLY A 238 -8.67 -13.00 6.38
N VAL A 239 -8.95 -13.28 7.66
CA VAL A 239 -9.51 -14.55 8.11
C VAL A 239 -11.04 -14.45 8.18
N GLU A 240 -11.74 -15.30 7.44
CA GLU A 240 -13.21 -15.36 7.47
C GLU A 240 -13.73 -15.91 8.81
N LEU A 241 -14.77 -15.28 9.34
CA LEU A 241 -15.45 -15.66 10.59
C LEU A 241 -16.64 -16.60 10.34
N ASN A 242 -16.52 -17.49 9.35
CA ASN A 242 -17.58 -18.45 8.98
C ASN A 242 -17.59 -19.74 9.79
N ASP A 243 -16.69 -19.83 10.78
CA ASP A 243 -16.46 -20.99 11.62
C ASP A 243 -16.23 -20.53 13.05
N GLU A 244 -16.97 -21.12 13.98
CA GLU A 244 -16.98 -20.66 15.37
C GLU A 244 -15.63 -20.86 16.06
N ALA A 245 -14.94 -21.98 15.79
CA ALA A 245 -13.65 -22.27 16.41
C ALA A 245 -12.58 -21.28 15.94
N ARG A 246 -12.46 -21.09 14.61
CA ARG A 246 -11.57 -20.08 14.03
C ARG A 246 -11.91 -18.66 14.47
N SER A 247 -13.20 -18.36 14.68
CA SER A 247 -13.60 -17.04 15.12
C SER A 247 -13.01 -16.70 16.49
N ARG A 248 -12.99 -17.66 17.43
CA ARG A 248 -12.44 -17.47 18.78
C ARG A 248 -10.94 -17.19 18.74
N ASP A 249 -10.18 -18.02 18.02
CA ASP A 249 -8.72 -17.84 17.87
C ASP A 249 -8.37 -16.46 17.32
N VAL A 250 -9.16 -15.97 16.35
CA VAL A 250 -8.97 -14.65 15.77
C VAL A 250 -9.25 -13.54 16.81
N PHE A 251 -10.34 -13.62 17.59
CA PHE A 251 -10.60 -12.62 18.64
C PHE A 251 -9.58 -12.63 19.77
N ASP A 252 -9.07 -13.80 20.14
CA ASP A 252 -8.02 -13.90 21.16
C ASP A 252 -6.75 -13.20 20.68
N SER A 253 -6.40 -13.34 19.40
CA SER A 253 -5.27 -12.63 18.78
C SER A 253 -5.47 -11.10 18.73
N LEU A 254 -6.71 -10.62 18.68
CA LEU A 254 -7.04 -9.18 18.67
C LEU A 254 -6.84 -8.51 20.04
N SER A 255 -6.91 -9.28 21.13
CA SER A 255 -6.80 -8.77 22.50
C SER A 255 -5.37 -8.32 22.89
N GLY A 256 -4.43 -8.26 21.95
CA GLY A 256 -3.10 -7.66 22.13
C GLY A 256 -2.65 -6.80 20.96
N ALA A 257 -3.50 -6.60 19.96
CA ALA A 257 -3.16 -5.87 18.75
C ALA A 257 -3.42 -4.37 18.92
N ALA A 258 -2.51 -3.53 18.43
CA ALA A 258 -2.73 -2.08 18.37
C ALA A 258 -3.72 -1.69 17.26
N GLU A 259 -3.82 -2.51 16.20
CA GLU A 259 -4.63 -2.26 15.01
C GLU A 259 -5.21 -3.59 14.49
N ALA A 260 -6.38 -3.54 13.85
CA ALA A 260 -6.98 -4.68 13.17
C ALA A 260 -7.67 -4.27 11.86
N ARG A 261 -7.48 -5.05 10.79
CA ARG A 261 -8.25 -4.87 9.54
C ARG A 261 -9.49 -5.73 9.57
N VAL A 262 -10.63 -5.16 9.26
CA VAL A 262 -11.91 -5.84 9.40
C VAL A 262 -12.77 -5.62 8.16
N THR A 263 -13.31 -6.70 7.61
CA THR A 263 -14.33 -6.65 6.58
C THR A 263 -15.70 -6.71 7.24
N VAL A 264 -16.51 -5.70 7.01
CA VAL A 264 -17.90 -5.64 7.48
C VAL A 264 -18.87 -5.58 6.31
N GLU A 265 -20.04 -6.18 6.47
CA GLU A 265 -21.17 -6.03 5.56
C GLU A 265 -22.10 -4.97 6.16
N ARG A 266 -22.16 -3.80 5.50
CA ARG A 266 -22.98 -2.66 5.90
C ARG A 266 -24.06 -2.44 4.86
N ASN A 267 -25.33 -2.58 5.26
CA ASN A 267 -26.47 -2.53 4.34
C ASN A 267 -26.35 -3.53 3.16
N GLY A 268 -25.76 -4.70 3.40
CA GLY A 268 -25.52 -5.71 2.36
C GLY A 268 -24.27 -5.48 1.50
N VAL A 269 -23.52 -4.40 1.71
CA VAL A 269 -22.32 -4.07 0.95
C VAL A 269 -21.07 -4.35 1.79
N PRO A 270 -20.10 -5.14 1.28
CA PRO A 270 -18.84 -5.35 1.97
C PRO A 270 -17.99 -4.06 1.97
N GLN A 271 -17.44 -3.72 3.13
CA GLN A 271 -16.55 -2.58 3.37
C GLN A 271 -15.38 -3.02 4.24
N GLU A 272 -14.18 -2.58 3.89
CA GLU A 272 -12.97 -2.81 4.69
C GLU A 272 -12.71 -1.62 5.60
N LEU A 273 -12.44 -1.87 6.88
CA LEU A 273 -12.13 -0.88 7.90
C LEU A 273 -10.82 -1.22 8.60
N VAL A 274 -10.11 -0.18 9.01
CA VAL A 274 -8.94 -0.28 9.89
C VAL A 274 -9.38 0.20 11.27
N LEU A 275 -9.34 -0.71 12.25
CA LEU A 275 -9.69 -0.45 13.63
C LEU A 275 -8.43 -0.10 14.41
N ASN A 276 -8.42 1.05 15.08
CA ASN A 276 -7.32 1.47 15.95
C ASN A 276 -7.65 1.09 17.40
N LEU A 277 -7.12 -0.04 17.88
CA LEU A 277 -7.47 -0.62 19.19
C LEU A 277 -6.69 0.03 20.34
N ALA A 278 -5.48 0.54 20.06
CA ALA A 278 -4.62 1.18 21.05
C ALA A 278 -5.26 2.44 21.67
N GLU A 279 -5.98 3.23 20.86
CA GLU A 279 -6.66 4.45 21.33
C GLU A 279 -7.76 4.11 22.34
N ILE A 280 -8.49 3.02 22.12
CA ILE A 280 -9.64 2.63 22.93
C ILE A 280 -9.23 2.03 24.27
N ALA A 281 -8.14 1.25 24.30
CA ALA A 281 -7.60 0.71 25.54
C ALA A 281 -7.26 1.85 26.51
N SER A 282 -6.66 2.93 26.01
CA SER A 282 -6.28 4.09 26.82
C SER A 282 -7.48 4.88 27.38
N GLU A 283 -8.63 4.87 26.69
CA GLU A 283 -9.84 5.59 27.10
C GLU A 283 -10.69 4.74 28.06
N ALA A 284 -10.74 3.43 27.85
CA ALA A 284 -11.40 2.50 28.78
C ALA A 284 -10.68 2.46 30.14
N GLU A 285 -9.35 2.57 30.17
CA GLU A 285 -8.58 2.67 31.42
C GLU A 285 -8.82 4.00 32.15
N GLN A 286 -8.98 5.12 31.43
CA GLN A 286 -9.33 6.41 32.03
C GLN A 286 -10.72 6.39 32.68
N LEU A 287 -11.68 5.67 32.07
CA LEU A 287 -13.02 5.46 32.61
C LEU A 287 -13.02 4.55 33.86
N VAL A 288 -12.16 3.53 33.89
CA VAL A 288 -12.00 2.65 35.07
C VAL A 288 -11.25 3.35 36.21
N ALA A 289 -10.36 4.30 35.89
CA ALA A 289 -9.59 5.08 36.88
C ALA A 289 -10.34 6.29 37.47
N GLN A 290 -11.52 6.64 36.94
CA GLN A 290 -12.39 7.64 37.56
C GLN A 290 -13.35 6.94 38.55
N PRO A 291 -13.27 7.22 39.86
CA PRO A 291 -14.33 6.82 40.77
C PRO A 291 -15.59 7.54 40.31
N GLY A 292 -16.65 6.78 40.00
CA GLY A 292 -17.94 7.34 39.61
C GLY A 292 -18.41 8.37 40.65
N PRO A 293 -19.21 9.38 40.24
CA PRO A 293 -19.76 10.34 41.18
C PRO A 293 -20.49 9.58 42.30
N GLU A 294 -20.06 9.83 43.54
CA GLU A 294 -20.71 9.32 44.75
C GLU A 294 -22.21 9.58 44.63
N ASN A 295 -22.97 8.50 44.54
CA ASN A 295 -24.41 8.53 44.67
C ASN A 295 -24.72 9.01 46.10
N PRO A 296 -25.38 10.16 46.35
CA PRO A 296 -25.75 10.56 47.69
C PRO A 296 -26.97 9.74 48.10
N ALA A 297 -26.76 8.47 48.42
CA ALA A 297 -27.76 7.64 49.08
C ALA A 297 -27.55 7.76 50.59
N GLY A 298 -28.20 8.76 51.16
CA GLY A 298 -28.33 8.97 52.61
C GLY A 298 -29.72 9.49 52.95
N GLU A 299 -30.76 9.00 52.28
CA GLU A 299 -32.15 9.24 52.70
C GLU A 299 -32.37 8.42 53.97
N GLN A 300 -32.24 9.10 55.11
CA GLN A 300 -32.48 8.58 56.44
C GLN A 300 -34.00 8.33 56.58
N PRO A 301 -34.47 7.10 56.86
CA PRO A 301 -35.88 6.89 57.12
C PRO A 301 -36.22 7.56 58.45
N GLY A 302 -37.13 8.54 58.42
CA GLY A 302 -37.66 9.19 59.61
C GLY A 302 -38.33 8.15 60.51
N PRO A 303 -38.20 8.25 61.84
CA PRO A 303 -38.86 7.30 62.73
C PRO A 303 -40.37 7.47 62.66
N ASP A 304 -41.02 6.33 62.53
CA ASP A 304 -42.46 6.12 62.48
C ASP A 304 -43.20 6.88 63.59
N ALA A 305 -44.13 7.73 63.18
CA ALA A 305 -45.20 8.22 64.04
C ALA A 305 -46.34 7.19 64.01
N GLU A 306 -46.20 6.11 64.79
CA GLU A 306 -47.33 5.23 65.11
C GLU A 306 -47.94 5.64 66.46
N SER A 307 -49.08 6.32 66.35
CA SER A 307 -50.31 6.19 67.15
C SER A 307 -50.22 5.59 68.57
N ALA A 308 -50.67 6.36 69.58
CA ALA A 308 -51.80 6.01 70.47
C ALA A 308 -51.67 6.62 71.89
N ARG A 309 -52.59 7.55 72.18
CA ARG A 309 -53.38 7.78 73.42
C ARG A 309 -53.44 9.24 73.86
#